data_AF-A0A842Y926-F1
#
_entry.id   AF-A0A842Y926-F1
#
_cell.length_a   1.000
_cell.length_b   1.000
_cell.length_c   1.000
_cell.angle_alpha   90.00
_cell.angle_beta   90.00
_cell.angle_gamma   90.00
#
_symmetry.space_group_name_H-M   'P 1'
#
loop_
_entity.id
_entity.type
_entity.pdbx_description
1 polymer ?
#
loop_
_entity_poly.entity_id
_entity_poly.type
_entity_poly.pdbx_seq_one_letter_code
_entity_poly.pdbx_strand_id
1 'polypeptide(L)'
;MDLQEIMADIHAINEDLEAYERKYGVLSETFYESYISGEEPKDDAWVLDWADWAGAYKLLLRRREQYRRIIQTLREESQTLIGIIERTVRH
;
A
#
# COMPACT_ATOMS: atom_id res chain seq x y z
N MET A 1 9.51 -8.45 -11.15
CA MET A 1 8.32 -8.37 -10.30
C MET A 1 7.12 -8.31 -11.21
N ASP A 2 6.27 -9.33 -11.17
CA ASP A 2 5.04 -9.38 -11.97
C ASP A 2 3.86 -8.71 -11.24
N LEU A 3 2.69 -8.64 -11.90
CA LEU A 3 1.51 -8.02 -11.33
C LEU A 3 0.98 -8.77 -10.09
N GLN A 4 1.06 -10.11 -10.09
CA GLN A 4 0.57 -10.94 -8.99
C GLN A 4 1.42 -10.76 -7.75
N GLU A 5 2.74 -10.68 -7.90
CA GLU A 5 3.68 -10.38 -6.80
C GLU A 5 3.37 -9.00 -6.19
N ILE A 6 3.11 -7.98 -7.02
CA ILE A 6 2.73 -6.64 -6.52
C ILE A 6 1.40 -6.69 -5.78
N MET A 7 0.41 -7.42 -6.29
CA MET A 7 -0.88 -7.57 -5.64
C MET A 7 -0.72 -8.29 -4.28
N ALA A 8 0.04 -9.38 -4.23
CA ALA A 8 0.34 -10.09 -3.00
C ALA A 8 1.04 -9.17 -1.97
N ASP A 9 2.06 -8.41 -2.39
CA ASP A 9 2.73 -7.42 -1.56
C ASP A 9 1.75 -6.37 -1.03
N ILE A 10 0.88 -5.83 -1.89
CA ILE A 10 -0.14 -4.85 -1.49
C ILE A 10 -1.06 -5.46 -0.42
N HIS A 11 -1.53 -6.69 -0.61
CA HIS A 11 -2.41 -7.35 0.36
C HIS A 11 -1.73 -7.57 1.71
N ALA A 12 -0.51 -8.11 1.71
CA ALA A 12 0.28 -8.32 2.93
C ALA A 12 0.51 -7.00 3.69
N ILE A 13 0.92 -5.94 3.00
CA ILE A 13 1.15 -4.64 3.65
C ILE A 13 -0.16 -4.05 4.20
N ASN A 14 -1.31 -4.23 3.53
CA ASN A 14 -2.58 -3.76 4.07
C ASN A 14 -2.97 -4.53 5.35
N GLU A 15 -2.70 -5.84 5.43
CA GLU A 15 -2.93 -6.62 6.66
C GLU A 15 -2.06 -6.11 7.83
N ASP A 16 -0.78 -5.81 7.56
CA ASP A 16 0.11 -5.21 8.56
C ASP A 16 -0.40 -3.84 9.04
N LEU A 17 -0.83 -2.99 8.10
CA LEU A 17 -1.38 -1.67 8.42
C LEU A 17 -2.68 -1.77 9.22
N GLU A 18 -3.55 -2.73 8.90
CA GLU A 18 -4.81 -2.94 9.62
C GLU A 18 -4.57 -3.26 11.10
N ALA A 19 -3.48 -3.95 11.45
CA ALA A 19 -3.13 -4.20 12.84
C ALA A 19 -2.88 -2.89 13.62
N TYR A 20 -2.19 -1.93 13.00
CA TYR A 20 -1.98 -0.61 13.60
C TYR A 20 -3.28 0.21 13.65
N GLU A 21 -4.08 0.19 12.59
CA GLU A 21 -5.37 0.89 12.55
C GLU A 21 -6.31 0.41 13.67
N ARG A 22 -6.36 -0.90 13.91
CA ARG A 22 -7.13 -1.48 15.02
C ARG A 22 -6.53 -1.13 16.39
N LYS A 23 -5.20 -1.09 16.51
CA LYS A 23 -4.51 -0.76 17.77
C LYS A 23 -4.75 0.69 18.19
N TYR A 24 -4.76 1.63 17.24
CA TYR A 24 -4.82 3.07 17.52
C TYR A 24 -6.16 3.73 17.17
N GLY A 25 -7.06 3.04 16.47
CA GLY A 25 -8.42 3.50 16.21
C GLY A 25 -8.54 4.58 15.12
N VAL A 26 -7.55 4.72 14.24
CA VAL A 26 -7.57 5.65 13.11
C VAL A 26 -7.01 4.99 11.86
N LEU A 27 -7.43 5.45 10.67
CA LEU A 27 -6.95 4.93 9.40
C LEU A 27 -5.52 5.38 9.11
N SER A 28 -4.80 4.59 8.31
CA SER A 28 -3.43 4.87 7.90
C SER A 28 -3.29 6.21 7.16
N GLU A 29 -4.32 6.64 6.41
CA GLU A 29 -4.32 7.96 5.78
C GLU A 29 -4.22 9.10 6.80
N THR A 30 -5.02 9.04 7.87
CA THR A 30 -4.99 10.02 8.96
C THR A 30 -3.66 10.01 9.71
N PHE A 31 -3.12 8.82 9.98
CA PHE A 31 -1.77 8.69 10.54
C PHE A 31 -0.72 9.37 9.66
N TYR A 32 -0.82 9.18 8.35
CA TYR A 32 0.15 9.73 7.41
C TYR A 32 0.12 11.25 7.40
N GLU A 33 -1.07 11.86 7.43
CA GLU A 33 -1.24 13.31 7.51
C GLU A 33 -0.60 13.90 8.77
N SER A 34 -0.82 13.30 9.93
CA SER A 34 -0.16 13.69 11.18
C SER A 34 1.37 13.52 11.07
N TYR A 35 1.84 12.39 10.53
CA TYR A 35 3.26 12.12 10.36
C TYR A 35 3.97 13.12 9.45
N ILE A 36 3.37 13.49 8.30
CA ILE A 36 3.96 14.51 7.40
C ILE A 36 3.90 15.92 8.00
N SER A 37 2.99 16.18 8.94
CA SER A 37 2.90 17.46 9.65
C SER A 37 3.99 17.63 10.73
N GLY A 38 4.73 16.56 11.06
CA GLY A 38 5.73 16.56 12.12
C GLY A 38 5.14 16.39 13.52
N GLU A 39 3.94 15.84 13.63
CA GLU A 39 3.37 15.45 14.92
C GLU A 39 4.13 14.24 15.46
N GLU A 40 4.65 14.33 16.69
CA GLU A 40 5.40 13.25 17.33
C GLU A 40 4.61 12.69 18.53
N PRO A 41 4.57 11.35 18.70
CA PRO A 41 4.02 10.74 19.90
C PRO A 41 4.80 11.18 21.15
N LYS A 42 4.08 11.39 22.25
CA LYS A 42 4.71 11.68 23.56
C LYS A 42 5.23 10.43 24.27
N ASP A 43 4.80 9.25 23.84
CA ASP A 43 5.16 7.95 24.42
C ASP A 43 6.17 7.24 23.53
N ASP A 44 7.35 6.95 24.07
CA ASP A 44 8.45 6.25 23.38
C ASP A 44 8.01 4.89 22.84
N ALA A 45 7.06 4.21 23.49
CA ALA A 45 6.52 2.95 23.01
C ALA A 45 5.76 3.11 21.68
N TRP A 46 5.15 4.27 21.46
CA TRP A 46 4.42 4.57 20.22
C TRP A 46 5.34 5.01 19.09
N VAL A 47 6.51 5.57 19.41
CA VAL A 47 7.50 5.99 18.42
C VAL A 47 7.97 4.83 17.54
N LEU A 48 8.19 3.65 18.14
CA LEU A 48 8.60 2.44 17.40
C LEU A 48 7.50 1.96 16.44
N ASP A 49 6.29 1.79 16.95
CA ASP A 49 5.13 1.40 16.14
C ASP A 49 4.88 2.40 15.01
N TRP A 50 5.04 3.70 15.27
CA TRP A 50 4.90 4.77 14.27
C TRP A 50 5.95 4.68 13.17
N ALA A 51 7.21 4.38 13.52
CA ALA A 51 8.28 4.24 12.54
C ALA A 51 8.03 3.04 11.61
N ASP A 52 7.64 1.90 12.19
CA ASP A 52 7.33 0.68 11.44
C ASP A 52 6.09 0.87 10.55
N TRP A 53 5.02 1.44 11.11
CA TRP A 53 3.82 1.81 10.37
C TRP A 53 4.13 2.77 9.21
N ALA A 54 4.91 3.83 9.44
CA ALA A 54 5.26 4.80 8.40
C ALA A 54 6.10 4.16 7.28
N GLY A 55 6.98 3.21 7.63
CA GLY A 55 7.71 2.39 6.68
C GLY A 55 6.77 1.55 5.80
N ALA A 56 5.86 0.80 6.43
CA ALA A 56 4.85 -0.01 5.76
C ALA A 56 3.95 0.83 4.83
N TYR A 57 3.46 1.97 5.30
CA TYR A 57 2.58 2.84 4.51
C TYR A 57 3.31 3.45 3.31
N LYS A 58 4.55 3.92 3.48
CA LYS A 58 5.37 4.40 2.35
C LYS A 58 5.64 3.27 1.34
N LEU A 59 5.84 2.04 1.80
CA LEU A 59 6.00 0.89 0.92
C LEU A 59 4.71 0.60 0.15
N LEU A 60 3.54 0.64 0.81
CA LEU A 60 2.24 0.50 0.18
C LEU A 60 2.04 1.53 -0.95
N LEU A 61 2.37 2.80 -0.70
CA LEU A 61 2.28 3.86 -1.72
C LEU A 61 3.14 3.55 -2.94
N ARG A 62 4.37 3.05 -2.74
CA ARG A 62 5.26 2.64 -3.82
C ARG A 62 4.71 1.45 -4.61
N ARG A 63 4.18 0.42 -3.93
CA ARG A 63 3.59 -0.75 -4.59
C ARG A 63 2.33 -0.40 -5.37
N ARG A 64 1.44 0.44 -4.81
CA ARG A 64 0.25 0.96 -5.51
C ARG A 64 0.63 1.75 -6.76
N GLU A 65 1.70 2.55 -6.71
CA GLU A 65 2.20 3.27 -7.88
C GLU A 65 2.78 2.32 -8.94
N GLN A 66 3.51 1.28 -8.54
CA GLN A 66 3.99 0.25 -9.47
C GLN A 66 2.83 -0.50 -10.13
N TYR A 67 1.81 -0.88 -9.36
CA TYR A 67 0.58 -1.47 -9.87
C TYR A 67 -0.09 -0.58 -10.92
N ARG A 68 -0.27 0.72 -10.62
CA ARG A 68 -0.88 1.67 -11.55
C ARG A 68 -0.10 1.76 -12.86
N ARG A 69 1.24 1.82 -12.81
CA ARG A 69 2.08 1.83 -14.01
C ARG A 69 1.88 0.59 -14.87
N ILE A 70 1.89 -0.61 -14.26
CA ILE A 70 1.71 -1.86 -15.01
C ILE A 70 0.32 -1.93 -15.65
N ILE A 71 -0.73 -1.59 -14.91
CA ILE A 71 -2.09 -1.55 -15.44
C ILE A 71 -2.21 -0.55 -16.58
N GLN A 72 -1.54 0.61 -16.49
CA GLN A 72 -1.53 1.59 -17.57
C GLN A 72 -0.87 1.02 -18.84
N THR A 73 0.30 0.39 -18.72
CA THR A 73 0.96 -0.28 -19.85
C THR A 73 0.05 -1.36 -20.46
N LEU A 74 -0.60 -2.19 -19.64
CA LEU A 74 -1.51 -3.23 -20.12
C LEU A 74 -2.76 -2.65 -20.82
N ARG A 75 -3.26 -1.49 -20.38
CA ARG A 75 -4.37 -0.76 -21.02
C ARG A 75 -4.00 -0.24 -22.40
N GLU A 76 -2.79 0.28 -22.56
CA GLU A 76 -2.27 0.74 -23.85
C GLU A 76 -2.21 -0.40 -24.88
N GLU A 77 -1.91 -1.63 -24.42
CA GLU A 77 -1.84 -2.81 -25.29
C GLU A 77 -3.19 -3.51 -25.54
N SER A 78 -4.08 -3.57 -24.55
CA SER A 78 -5.29 -4.43 -24.60
C SER A 78 -6.59 -3.67 -24.83
N GLN A 79 -6.57 -2.33 -24.82
CA GLN A 79 -7.69 -1.39 -24.99
C GLN A 79 -8.88 -1.53 -24.02
N THR A 80 -9.09 -2.68 -23.36
CA THR A 80 -10.22 -2.97 -22.48
C THR A 80 -9.77 -3.63 -21.18
N LEU A 81 -10.54 -3.43 -20.10
CA LEU A 81 -10.28 -4.06 -18.79
C LEU A 81 -10.39 -5.59 -18.85
N ILE A 82 -11.31 -6.13 -19.67
CA ILE A 82 -11.49 -7.58 -19.84
C ILE A 82 -10.24 -8.21 -20.45
N GLY A 83 -9.65 -7.59 -21.48
CA GLY A 83 -8.41 -8.07 -22.09
C GLY A 83 -7.22 -8.10 -21.13
N ILE A 84 -7.20 -7.19 -20.14
CA ILE A 84 -6.18 -7.21 -19.08
C ILE A 84 -6.40 -8.41 -18.16
N ILE A 85 -7.64 -8.60 -17.68
CA ILE A 85 -8.00 -9.70 -16.78
C ILE A 85 -7.66 -11.05 -17.43
N GLU A 86 -8.02 -11.24 -18.71
CA GLU A 86 -7.72 -12.48 -19.43
C GLU A 86 -6.22 -12.77 -19.54
N ARG A 87 -5.38 -11.73 -19.67
CA ARG A 87 -3.92 -11.88 -19.70
C ARG A 87 -3.34 -12.17 -18.33
N THR A 88 -3.86 -11.54 -17.29
CA THR A 88 -3.33 -11.68 -15.91
C THR A 88 -3.78 -12.96 -15.22
N VAL A 89 -4.84 -13.61 -15.69
CA VAL A 89 -5.36 -14.90 -15.18
C VAL A 89 -4.72 -16.10 -15.90
N ARG A 90 -4.18 -15.91 -17.11
CA ARG A 90 -3.55 -16.99 -17.90
C ARG A 90 -2.06 -17.21 -17.59
N HIS A 91 -1.45 -16.38 -16.76
CA HIS A 91 -0.08 -16.48 -16.27
C HIS A 91 -0.09 -16.87 -14.79
#